data_AF-A0A2V7FU09-F1
#
_entry.id   AF-A0A2V7FU09-F1
#
_cell.length_a   1.000
_cell.length_b   1.000
_cell.length_c   1.000
_cell.angle_alpha   90.00
_cell.angle_beta   90.00
_cell.angle_gamma   90.00
#
_symmetry.space_group_name_H-M   'P 1'
#
loop_
_entity.id
_entity.type
_entity.pdbx_description
1 polymer ?
#
loop_
_entity_poly.entity_id
_entity_poly.type
_entity_poly.pdbx_seq_one_letter_code
_entity_poly.pdbx_strand_id
1 'polypeptide(L)'
;ATFFLYSWYNGPLSAVILDVVPAAVRASVLGAFVLLSHLAGDAIAPPLIGYLSDRIGLRAAMLLLPTAGAVGGLVILIALTTVGRDMQRVKV
;
A
#
# COMPACT_ATOMS: atom_id res chain seq x y z
N ALA A 1 10.08 -17.06 2.02
CA ALA A 1 9.01 -16.79 1.04
C ALA A 1 8.14 -15.60 1.45
N THR A 2 7.54 -15.58 2.65
CA THR A 2 6.60 -14.53 3.09
C THR A 2 7.14 -13.10 2.98
N PHE A 3 8.31 -12.82 3.57
CA PHE A 3 8.95 -11.48 3.46
C PHE A 3 9.26 -11.08 2.02
N PHE A 4 9.72 -12.02 1.19
CA PHE A 4 10.00 -11.76 -0.22
C PHE A 4 8.73 -11.32 -0.98
N LEU A 5 7.63 -12.06 -0.82
CA LEU A 5 6.36 -11.73 -1.48
C LEU A 5 5.79 -10.39 -0.99
N TYR A 6 5.93 -10.09 0.29
CA TYR A 6 5.52 -8.81 0.88
C TYR A 6 6.35 -7.63 0.38
N SER A 7 7.64 -7.79 0.08
CA SER A 7 8.45 -6.68 -0.41
C SER A 7 8.42 -6.56 -1.94
N TRP A 8 8.25 -7.67 -2.67
CA TRP A 8 8.35 -7.74 -4.13
C TRP A 8 7.33 -6.84 -4.85
N TYR A 9 6.09 -6.75 -4.36
CA TYR A 9 5.03 -6.03 -5.07
C TYR A 9 5.27 -4.51 -5.19
N ASN A 10 6.15 -3.94 -4.36
CA ASN A 10 6.41 -2.50 -4.33
C ASN A 10 6.97 -1.97 -5.65
N GLY A 11 7.83 -2.74 -6.31
CA GLY A 11 8.43 -2.36 -7.59
C GLY A 11 7.39 -2.22 -8.70
N PRO A 12 6.64 -3.31 -9.02
CA PRO A 12 5.53 -3.25 -9.97
C PRO A 12 4.47 -2.19 -9.63
N LEU A 13 4.12 -2.03 -8.35
CA LEU A 13 3.13 -1.05 -7.93
C LEU A 13 3.58 0.39 -8.20
N SER A 14 4.84 0.71 -7.90
CA SER A 14 5.40 2.04 -8.16
C SER A 14 5.46 2.35 -9.65
N ALA A 15 5.76 1.35 -10.50
CA ALA A 15 5.72 1.50 -11.95
C ALA A 15 4.29 1.81 -12.45
N VAL A 16 3.29 1.05 -11.99
CA VAL A 16 1.88 1.29 -12.37
C VAL A 16 1.40 2.68 -11.95
N ILE A 17 1.79 3.16 -10.76
CA ILE A 17 1.47 4.52 -10.31
C ILE A 17 2.03 5.56 -11.29
N LEU A 18 3.28 5.40 -11.74
CA LEU A 18 3.89 6.34 -12.68
C LEU A 18 3.25 6.29 -14.08
N ASP A 19 2.77 5.11 -14.50
CA ASP A 19 2.12 4.92 -15.79
C ASP A 19 0.76 5.64 -15.90
N VAL A 20 0.07 5.86 -14.77
CA VAL A 20 -1.25 6.52 -14.70
C VAL A 20 -1.19 7.97 -14.20
N VAL A 21 0.00 8.56 -14.08
CA VAL A 21 0.20 9.91 -13.54
C VAL A 21 0.95 10.80 -14.56
N PRO A 22 0.48 12.05 -14.80
CA PRO A 22 1.17 13.00 -15.67
C PRO A 22 2.60 13.28 -15.20
N ALA A 23 3.53 13.42 -16.15
CA ALA A 23 4.95 13.56 -15.85
C ALA A 23 5.28 14.71 -14.88
N ALA A 24 4.54 15.82 -14.96
CA ALA A 24 4.72 17.00 -14.13
C ALA A 24 4.53 16.78 -12.63
N VAL A 25 3.77 15.76 -12.21
CA VAL A 25 3.42 15.53 -10.79
C VAL A 25 3.88 14.17 -10.25
N ARG A 26 4.57 13.36 -11.06
CA ARG A 26 5.04 12.01 -10.68
C ARG A 26 5.87 11.99 -9.39
N ALA A 27 6.79 12.95 -9.24
CA ALA A 27 7.64 13.04 -8.06
C ALA A 27 6.81 13.27 -6.77
N SER A 28 5.84 14.18 -6.82
CA SER A 28 4.95 14.46 -5.69
C SER A 28 4.05 13.27 -5.37
N VAL A 29 3.52 12.58 -6.39
CA VAL A 29 2.68 11.39 -6.18
C VAL A 29 3.47 10.24 -5.55
N LEU A 30 4.69 9.96 -6.03
CA LEU A 30 5.55 8.95 -5.41
C LEU A 30 5.96 9.36 -3.98
N GLY A 31 6.30 10.62 -3.77
CA GLY A 31 6.62 11.14 -2.44
C GLY A 31 5.46 10.96 -1.46
N ALA A 32 4.25 11.30 -1.89
CA ALA A 32 3.03 11.09 -1.09
C ALA A 32 2.76 9.60 -0.84
N PHE A 33 2.91 8.75 -1.86
CA PHE A 33 2.74 7.30 -1.73
C PHE A 33 3.69 6.72 -0.67
N VAL A 34 4.97 7.05 -0.74
CA VAL A 34 5.99 6.60 0.23
C VAL A 34 5.69 7.16 1.62
N LEU A 35 5.42 8.47 1.72
CA LEU A 35 5.10 9.12 2.99
C LEU A 35 3.91 8.47 3.68
N LEU A 36 2.80 8.28 2.97
CA LEU A 36 1.59 7.69 3.52
C LEU A 36 1.81 6.22 3.92
N SER A 37 2.58 5.48 3.13
CA SER A 37 2.91 4.08 3.44
C SER A 37 3.72 3.96 4.73
N HIS A 38 4.73 4.81 4.93
CA HIS A 38 5.52 4.84 6.16
C HIS A 38 4.74 5.41 7.35
N LEU A 39 3.92 6.43 7.13
CA LEU A 39 3.07 6.97 8.21
C LEU A 39 2.10 5.90 8.71
N ALA A 40 1.43 5.19 7.80
CA ALA A 40 0.53 4.11 8.16
C ALA A 40 1.27 2.92 8.80
N GLY A 41 2.37 2.49 8.19
CA GLY A 41 3.12 1.30 8.60
C GLY A 41 3.98 1.49 9.84
N ASP A 42 4.80 2.55 9.88
CA ASP A 42 5.82 2.72 10.91
C ASP A 42 5.32 3.57 12.09
N ALA A 43 4.54 4.62 11.82
CA ALA A 43 4.09 5.53 12.87
C ALA A 43 2.77 5.07 13.52
N ILE A 44 1.80 4.60 12.74
CA ILE A 44 0.46 4.26 13.23
C ILE A 44 0.34 2.79 13.66
N ALA A 45 0.90 1.85 12.89
CA ALA A 45 0.70 0.43 13.18
C ALA A 45 1.26 -0.02 14.54
N PRO A 46 2.49 0.34 14.98
CA PRO A 46 3.02 -0.12 16.26
C PRO A 46 2.20 0.31 17.49
N PRO A 47 1.81 1.59 17.68
CA PRO A 47 0.99 1.96 18.82
C PRO A 47 -0.41 1.35 18.75
N LEU A 48 -0.99 1.20 17.56
CA LEU A 48 -2.30 0.55 17.40
C LEU A 48 -2.23 -0.94 17.82
N ILE A 49 -1.21 -1.66 17.37
CA ILE A 49 -1.00 -3.08 17.73
C ILE A 49 -0.71 -3.21 19.22
N GLY A 50 0.10 -2.33 19.79
CA GLY A 50 0.38 -2.31 21.23
C GLY A 50 -0.90 -2.14 22.05
N TYR A 51 -1.70 -1.12 21.73
CA TYR A 51 -2.98 -0.85 22.39
C TYR A 51 -3.95 -2.04 22.30
N LEU A 52 -4.01 -2.71 21.16
CA LEU A 52 -4.88 -3.89 21.01
C LEU A 52 -4.29 -5.11 21.73
N SER A 53 -2.98 -5.29 21.70
CA SER A 53 -2.28 -6.35 22.42
C SER A 53 -2.61 -6.32 23.91
N ASP A 54 -2.68 -5.14 24.51
CA ASP A 54 -3.03 -4.98 25.93
C ASP A 54 -4.46 -5.43 26.27
N ARG A 55 -5.35 -5.50 25.28
CA ARG A 55 -6.79 -5.81 25.46
C ARG A 55 -7.18 -7.21 25.06
N ILE A 56 -6.65 -7.69 23.93
CA ILE A 56 -7.04 -8.96 23.31
C ILE A 56 -5.87 -9.94 23.18
N GLY A 57 -4.70 -9.57 23.70
CA GLY A 57 -3.48 -10.36 23.63
C GLY A 57 -2.73 -10.17 22.32
N LEU A 58 -1.40 -10.28 22.39
CA LEU A 58 -0.49 -10.03 21.26
C LEU A 58 -0.80 -10.90 20.04
N ARG A 59 -1.11 -12.20 20.25
CA ARG A 59 -1.38 -13.13 19.15
C ARG A 59 -2.57 -12.67 18.31
N ALA A 60 -3.65 -12.22 18.94
CA ALA A 60 -4.83 -11.74 18.24
C ALA A 60 -4.56 -10.37 17.59
N ALA A 61 -3.88 -9.47 18.29
CA ALA A 61 -3.50 -8.16 17.75
C ALA A 61 -2.62 -8.28 16.49
N MET A 62 -1.67 -9.22 16.46
CA MET A 62 -0.79 -9.45 15.32
C MET A 62 -1.51 -9.94 14.06
N LEU A 63 -2.74 -10.47 14.17
CA LEU A 63 -3.56 -10.82 13.00
C LEU A 63 -4.02 -9.59 12.21
N LEU A 64 -3.96 -8.38 12.79
CA LEU A 64 -4.22 -7.15 12.04
C LEU A 64 -3.28 -6.97 10.85
N LEU A 65 -1.99 -7.31 11.00
CA LEU A 65 -1.00 -7.12 9.95
C LEU A 65 -1.35 -7.88 8.65
N PRO A 66 -1.57 -9.20 8.65
CA PRO A 66 -1.97 -9.91 7.45
C PRO A 66 -3.37 -9.51 6.95
N THR A 67 -4.31 -9.13 7.83
CA THR A 67 -5.62 -8.65 7.38
C THR A 67 -5.54 -7.32 6.63
N ALA A 68 -4.74 -6.37 7.12
CA ALA A 68 -4.47 -5.11 6.43
C ALA A 68 -3.81 -5.35 5.07
N GLY A 69 -2.82 -6.27 5.01
CA GLY A 69 -2.21 -6.70 3.75
C GLY A 69 -3.21 -7.32 2.77
N ALA A 70 -4.11 -8.17 3.24
CA ALA A 70 -5.14 -8.79 2.41
C ALA A 70 -6.14 -7.76 1.87
N VAL A 71 -6.58 -6.80 2.70
CA VAL A 71 -7.45 -5.70 2.28
C VAL A 71 -6.74 -4.82 1.25
N GLY A 72 -5.48 -4.44 1.50
CA GLY A 72 -4.68 -3.66 0.55
C GLY A 72 -4.50 -4.40 -0.79
N GLY A 73 -4.24 -5.70 -0.74
CA GLY A 73 -4.16 -6.56 -1.93
C GLY A 73 -5.47 -6.57 -2.72
N LEU A 74 -6.62 -6.67 -2.07
CA LEU A 74 -7.93 -6.61 -2.74
C LEU A 74 -8.17 -5.24 -3.39
N VAL A 75 -7.82 -4.15 -2.71
CA VAL A 75 -7.93 -2.79 -3.28
C VAL A 75 -7.05 -2.66 -4.52
N ILE A 76 -5.82 -3.19 -4.50
CA ILE A 76 -4.94 -3.21 -5.68
C ILE A 76 -5.58 -4.02 -6.81
N LEU A 77 -6.11 -5.22 -6.54
CA LEU A 77 -6.77 -6.04 -7.56
C LEU A 77 -7.95 -5.32 -8.22
N ILE A 78 -8.73 -4.57 -7.43
CA ILE A 78 -9.82 -3.73 -7.95
C ILE A 78 -9.25 -2.60 -8.81
N ALA A 79 -8.23 -1.89 -8.33
CA ALA A 79 -7.61 -0.77 -9.06
C ALA A 79 -6.98 -1.20 -10.39
N LEU A 80 -6.42 -2.42 -10.48
CA LEU A 80 -5.87 -2.95 -11.73
C LEU A 80 -6.89 -2.99 -12.88
N THR A 81 -8.19 -3.04 -12.57
CA THR A 81 -9.25 -2.99 -13.60
C THR A 81 -9.41 -1.60 -14.24
N THR A 82 -8.90 -0.54 -13.62
CA THR A 82 -9.01 0.84 -14.12
C THR A 82 -7.75 1.34 -14.82
N VAL A 83 -6.58 0.77 -14.50
CA VAL A 83 -5.25 1.20 -14.98
C VAL A 83 -5.22 1.43 -16.49
N GLY A 84 -5.76 0.50 -17.29
CA GLY A 84 -5.75 0.65 -18.75
C GLY A 84 -6.49 1.90 -19.25
N ARG A 85 -7.58 2.30 -18.59
CA ARG A 85 -8.33 3.53 -18.92
C ARG A 85 -7.57 4.77 -18.44
N ASP A 86 -6.96 4.70 -17.26
CA ASP A 86 -6.25 5.83 -16.67
C ASP A 86 -4.95 6.14 -17.43
N MET A 87 -4.24 5.12 -17.91
CA MET A 87 -3.08 5.30 -18.80
C MET A 87 -3.44 6.03 -20.09
N GLN A 88 -4.64 5.80 -20.66
CA GLN A 88 -5.07 6.51 -21.87
C GLN A 88 -5.37 7.98 -21.59
N ARG A 89 -5.97 8.29 -20.44
CA ARG A 89 -6.30 9.67 -20.03
C ARG A 89 -5.08 10.55 -19.84
N VAL A 90 -3.93 9.98 -19.48
CA VAL A 90 -2.68 10.73 -19.29
C VAL A 90 -1.94 10.99 -20.61
N LYS A 91 -2.23 10.23 -21.66
CA LYS A 91 -1.61 10.40 -22.99
C LYS A 91 -2.28 11.47 -23.85
N VAL A 92 -3.53 11.84 -23.54
CA VAL A 92 -4.30 12.91 -24.18
C VAL A 92 -3.95 14.24 -23.53
#